data_AF-A0AAP5H3H4-F1
#
_entry.id   AF-A0AAP5H3H4-F1
#
_cell.length_a   1.000
_cell.length_b   1.000
_cell.length_c   1.000
_cell.angle_alpha   90.00
_cell.angle_beta   90.00
_cell.angle_gamma   90.00
#
_symmetry.space_group_name_H-M   'P 1'
#
loop_
_entity.id
_entity.type
_entity.pdbx_description
1 polymer ?
#
loop_
_entity_poly.entity_id
_entity_poly.type
_entity_poly.pdbx_seq_one_letter_code
_entity_poly.pdbx_strand_id
1 'polypeptide(L)'
;MITSIRSGLIFIILITILTGCGGLSDKEEQDYYQRAIPIGQEYFKKYYDVEVEFTEFYINIPMSSTMVLKGYPKGDPQTKISLSFYLPSLEIETAGGSGEFIEKRKREAEVNSK
;
A
#
# COMPACT_ATOMS: atom_id res chain seq x y z
N MET A 1 4.44 -50.97 25.29
CA MET A 1 4.24 -51.85 24.13
C MET A 1 2.74 -52.11 24.01
N ILE A 2 2.17 -51.83 22.83
CA ILE A 2 0.78 -52.03 22.36
C ILE A 2 -0.24 -51.01 22.90
N THR A 3 -1.15 -50.38 22.14
CA THR A 3 -1.28 -49.89 20.75
C THR A 3 -2.57 -49.04 20.77
N SER A 4 -2.56 -47.95 20.01
CA SER A 4 -3.64 -47.02 19.64
C SER A 4 -5.03 -47.63 19.35
N ILE A 5 -6.11 -46.90 19.72
CA ILE A 5 -7.44 -46.81 19.05
C ILE A 5 -8.04 -45.46 19.53
N ARG A 6 -8.01 -44.39 18.72
CA ARG A 6 -8.95 -43.96 17.65
C ARG A 6 -10.15 -43.14 18.15
N SER A 7 -10.08 -41.84 17.84
CA SER A 7 -11.15 -41.04 17.21
C SER A 7 -12.41 -40.71 18.01
N GLY A 8 -12.65 -39.42 18.26
CA GLY A 8 -13.98 -38.91 18.57
C GLY A 8 -13.98 -37.44 18.96
N LEU A 9 -14.15 -36.56 17.96
CA LEU A 9 -14.73 -35.20 18.04
C LEU A 9 -14.30 -34.33 19.24
N ILE A 10 -13.58 -33.23 19.03
CA ILE A 10 -14.23 -31.98 18.66
C ILE A 10 -13.21 -31.12 17.89
N PHE A 11 -13.36 -31.13 16.57
CA PHE A 11 -12.82 -30.13 15.68
C PHE A 11 -13.65 -28.86 15.93
N ILE A 12 -13.19 -27.94 16.78
CA ILE A 12 -13.78 -26.58 16.80
C ILE A 12 -13.25 -25.88 15.56
N ILE A 13 -13.91 -26.20 14.44
CA ILE A 13 -13.89 -25.39 13.23
C ILE A 13 -14.56 -24.07 13.63
N LEU A 14 -13.74 -23.11 14.06
CA LEU A 14 -14.12 -21.71 14.04
C LEU A 14 -14.21 -21.33 12.57
N ILE A 15 -15.39 -21.59 11.98
CA ILE A 15 -15.81 -21.02 10.71
C ILE A 15 -15.92 -19.53 10.95
N THR A 16 -14.80 -18.81 10.82
CA THR A 16 -14.82 -17.37 10.67
C THR A 16 -15.57 -17.08 9.39
N ILE A 17 -16.74 -16.50 9.59
CA ILE A 17 -17.75 -16.17 8.60
C ILE A 17 -17.08 -15.40 7.45
N LEU A 18 -17.02 -16.02 6.26
CA LEU A 18 -16.73 -15.33 5.03
C LEU A 18 -17.85 -14.31 4.79
N THR A 19 -17.64 -13.06 5.21
CA THR A 19 -18.40 -11.93 4.69
C THR A 19 -17.81 -11.55 3.34
N GLY A 20 -18.06 -12.40 2.34
CA GLY A 20 -17.71 -12.15 0.95
C GLY A 20 -18.66 -11.10 0.35
N CYS A 21 -18.29 -9.84 0.47
CA CYS A 21 -18.83 -8.76 -0.36
C CYS A 21 -17.66 -8.14 -1.14
N GLY A 22 -17.26 -8.77 -2.25
CA GLY A 22 -16.48 -8.22 -3.37
C GLY A 22 -15.18 -7.43 -3.14
N GLY A 23 -14.72 -7.27 -1.90
CA GLY A 23 -13.58 -6.44 -1.51
C GLY A 23 -12.50 -7.25 -0.79
N LEU A 24 -11.37 -6.59 -0.53
CA LEU A 24 -10.30 -7.13 0.29
C LEU A 24 -10.75 -7.21 1.75
N SER A 25 -10.22 -8.18 2.48
CA SER A 25 -10.31 -8.17 3.94
C SER A 25 -9.40 -7.11 4.54
N ASP A 26 -9.72 -6.62 5.74
CA ASP A 26 -8.88 -5.67 6.49
C ASP A 26 -7.42 -6.12 6.60
N LYS A 27 -7.20 -7.45 6.73
CA LYS A 27 -5.86 -8.03 6.78
C LYS A 27 -5.12 -7.88 5.45
N GLU A 28 -5.80 -8.10 4.34
CA GLU A 28 -5.23 -7.92 3.00
C GLU A 28 -4.94 -6.44 2.73
N GLU A 29 -5.87 -5.55 3.07
CA GLU A 29 -5.66 -4.10 2.95
C GLU A 29 -4.43 -3.64 3.73
N GLN A 30 -4.30 -4.09 4.98
CA GLN A 30 -3.15 -3.75 5.82
C GLN A 30 -1.84 -4.35 5.28
N ASP A 31 -1.86 -5.57 4.72
CA ASP A 31 -0.69 -6.18 4.10
C ASP A 31 -0.21 -5.37 2.88
N TYR A 32 -1.14 -4.94 2.01
CA TYR A 32 -0.81 -4.01 0.91
C TYR A 32 -0.23 -2.70 1.44
N TYR A 33 -0.82 -2.14 2.49
CA TYR A 33 -0.30 -0.93 3.12
C TYR A 33 1.14 -1.08 3.61
N GLN A 34 1.45 -2.14 4.35
CA GLN A 34 2.81 -2.38 4.84
C GLN A 34 3.82 -2.59 3.71
N ARG A 35 3.43 -3.23 2.60
CA ARG A 35 4.30 -3.40 1.43
C ARG A 35 4.49 -2.11 0.63
N ALA A 36 3.48 -1.27 0.55
CA ALA A 36 3.52 -0.03 -0.24
C ALA A 36 4.35 1.09 0.44
N ILE A 37 4.40 1.14 1.78
CA ILE A 37 5.17 2.15 2.53
C ILE A 37 6.63 2.25 2.07
N PRO A 38 7.46 1.18 2.10
CA PRO A 38 8.86 1.28 1.72
C PRO A 38 9.04 1.68 0.26
N ILE A 39 8.16 1.20 -0.64
CA ILE A 39 8.17 1.58 -2.06
C ILE A 39 7.94 3.09 -2.21
N GLY A 40 6.94 3.63 -1.50
CA GLY A 40 6.65 5.06 -1.53
C GLY A 40 7.76 5.91 -0.93
N GLN A 41 8.39 5.46 0.15
CA GLN A 41 9.51 6.15 0.79
C GLN A 41 10.72 6.22 -0.14
N GLU A 42 11.06 5.10 -0.79
CA GLU A 42 12.13 5.04 -1.78
C GLU A 42 11.83 5.98 -2.97
N TYR A 43 10.60 5.96 -3.46
CA TYR A 43 10.17 6.80 -4.56
C TYR A 43 10.33 8.30 -4.26
N PHE A 44 9.87 8.77 -3.10
CA PHE A 44 10.03 10.17 -2.71
C PHE A 44 11.49 10.54 -2.45
N LYS A 45 12.29 9.63 -1.89
CA LYS A 45 13.73 9.85 -1.73
C LYS A 45 14.43 9.99 -3.08
N LYS A 46 14.11 9.12 -4.06
CA LYS A 46 14.76 9.10 -5.38
C LYS A 46 14.42 10.33 -6.22
N TYR A 47 13.15 10.67 -6.36
CA TYR A 47 12.71 11.70 -7.32
C TYR A 47 12.59 13.09 -6.72
N TYR A 48 12.56 13.19 -5.39
CA TYR A 48 12.30 14.44 -4.69
C TYR A 48 13.33 14.74 -3.59
N ASP A 49 14.26 13.83 -3.31
CA ASP A 49 15.27 13.94 -2.26
C ASP A 49 14.70 14.30 -0.88
N VAL A 50 13.60 13.64 -0.51
CA VAL A 50 12.87 13.91 0.73
C VAL A 50 12.44 12.62 1.39
N GLU A 51 12.60 12.57 2.70
CA GLU A 51 12.02 11.53 3.54
C GLU A 51 10.57 11.85 3.87
N VAL A 52 9.72 10.82 3.85
CA VAL A 52 8.28 10.98 4.03
C VAL A 52 7.72 10.00 5.05
N GLU A 53 6.62 10.41 5.68
CA GLU A 53 5.81 9.59 6.57
C GLU A 53 4.41 9.45 5.98
N PHE A 54 4.00 8.21 5.71
CA PHE A 54 2.64 7.88 5.31
C PHE A 54 1.81 7.59 6.55
N THR A 55 0.64 8.22 6.65
CA THR A 55 -0.24 8.13 7.81
C THR A 55 -1.60 7.53 7.47
N GLU A 56 -1.95 7.53 6.19
CA GLU A 56 -3.27 7.13 5.71
C GLU A 56 -3.13 6.39 4.38
N PHE A 57 -4.08 5.49 4.12
CA PHE A 57 -4.26 4.90 2.81
C PHE A 57 -5.73 4.66 2.51
N TYR A 58 -6.05 4.49 1.24
CA TYR A 58 -7.34 3.93 0.82
C TYR A 58 -7.15 3.04 -0.40
N ILE A 59 -8.06 2.09 -0.58
CA ILE A 59 -8.10 1.17 -1.72
C ILE A 59 -9.43 1.35 -2.44
N ASN A 60 -9.37 1.52 -3.76
CA ASN A 60 -10.54 1.72 -4.60
C ASN A 60 -10.80 0.49 -5.47
N ILE A 61 -11.60 -0.42 -4.94
CA ILE A 61 -12.07 -1.64 -5.61
C ILE A 61 -13.60 -1.70 -5.58
N PRO A 62 -14.26 -2.24 -6.63
CA PRO A 62 -13.66 -2.79 -7.85
C PRO A 62 -13.34 -1.73 -8.93
N MET A 63 -13.60 -0.44 -8.67
CA MET A 63 -13.71 0.57 -9.74
C MET A 63 -12.40 0.88 -10.47
N SER A 64 -11.26 0.93 -9.77
CA SER A 64 -9.97 1.25 -10.41
C SER A 64 -8.82 0.34 -10.02
N SER A 65 -9.00 -0.57 -9.05
CA SER A 65 -7.90 -1.39 -8.49
C SER A 65 -6.70 -0.53 -8.11
N THR A 66 -6.97 0.63 -7.51
CA THR A 66 -5.94 1.61 -7.14
C THR A 66 -5.82 1.65 -5.63
N MET A 67 -4.58 1.63 -5.15
CA MET A 67 -4.26 1.99 -3.78
C MET A 67 -3.66 3.40 -3.76
N VAL A 68 -3.98 4.21 -2.76
CA VAL A 68 -3.35 5.52 -2.58
C VAL A 68 -2.83 5.65 -1.16
N LEU A 69 -1.54 5.95 -1.04
CA LEU A 69 -0.90 6.39 0.19
C LEU A 69 -1.01 7.91 0.31
N LYS A 70 -1.26 8.39 1.53
CA LYS A 70 -1.21 9.81 1.88
C LYS A 70 -0.28 10.03 3.06
N GLY A 71 0.41 11.16 3.03
CA GLY A 71 1.42 11.47 4.03
C GLY A 71 1.93 12.89 3.89
N TYR A 72 3.13 13.09 4.44
CA TYR A 72 3.83 14.37 4.42
C TYR A 72 5.36 14.16 4.50
N PRO A 73 6.15 15.14 4.03
CA PRO A 73 7.59 15.21 4.31
C PRO A 73 7.90 15.25 5.81
N LYS A 74 8.93 14.53 6.23
CA LYS A 74 9.43 14.66 7.62
C LYS A 74 9.85 16.11 7.89
N GLY A 75 9.39 16.65 9.01
CA GLY A 75 9.63 18.04 9.40
C GLY A 75 8.66 19.06 8.79
N ASP A 76 7.76 18.66 7.89
CA ASP A 76 6.72 19.53 7.32
C ASP A 76 5.36 18.80 7.18
N PRO A 77 4.61 18.62 8.28
CA PRO A 77 3.32 17.93 8.26
C PRO A 77 2.19 18.70 7.58
N GLN A 78 2.40 19.98 7.24
CA GLN A 78 1.43 20.82 6.53
C GLN A 78 1.44 20.52 5.03
N THR A 79 2.59 20.15 4.48
CA THR A 79 2.70 19.74 3.08
C THR A 79 2.16 18.34 2.89
N LYS A 80 0.98 18.24 2.25
CA LYS A 80 0.37 16.94 1.92
C LYS A 80 0.93 16.39 0.62
N ILE A 81 1.23 15.09 0.65
CA ILE A 81 1.64 14.31 -0.51
C ILE A 81 0.76 13.07 -0.65
N SER A 82 0.72 12.52 -1.85
CA SER A 82 0.11 11.22 -2.11
C SER A 82 0.88 10.43 -3.14
N LEU A 83 0.68 9.11 -3.13
CA LEU A 83 1.24 8.21 -4.13
C LEU A 83 0.21 7.13 -4.45
N SER A 84 -0.17 7.03 -5.72
CA SER A 84 -1.10 6.01 -6.20
C SER A 84 -0.34 4.83 -6.82
N PHE A 85 -0.89 3.65 -6.59
CA PHE A 85 -0.35 2.39 -7.02
C PHE A 85 -1.45 1.59 -7.73
N TYR A 86 -1.06 0.88 -8.79
CA TYR A 86 -1.85 -0.21 -9.31
C TYR A 86 -1.81 -1.36 -8.29
N LEU A 87 -2.93 -1.60 -7.61
CA LEU A 87 -3.02 -2.48 -6.44
C LEU A 87 -2.46 -3.90 -6.68
N PRO A 88 -2.71 -4.58 -7.81
CA PRO A 88 -2.23 -5.95 -8.02
C PRO A 88 -0.70 -6.09 -8.06
N SER A 89 0.03 -5.10 -8.58
CA SER A 89 1.49 -5.16 -8.72
C SER A 89 2.26 -4.19 -7.81
N LEU A 90 1.56 -3.26 -7.15
CA LEU A 90 2.14 -2.11 -6.46
C LEU A 90 3.05 -1.28 -7.39
N GLU A 91 2.73 -1.22 -8.68
CA GLU A 91 3.39 -0.30 -9.61
C GLU A 91 2.90 1.13 -9.37
N ILE A 92 3.83 2.08 -9.29
CA ILE A 92 3.52 3.48 -9.04
C ILE A 92 2.93 4.12 -10.29
N GLU A 93 1.70 4.61 -10.18
CA GLU A 93 1.01 5.27 -11.29
C GLU A 93 1.27 6.78 -11.24
N THR A 94 0.91 7.43 -10.13
CA THR A 94 0.93 8.89 -10.02
C THR A 94 1.39 9.32 -8.63
N ALA A 95 2.19 10.38 -8.57
CA ALA A 95 2.50 11.08 -7.33
C ALA A 95 1.67 12.38 -7.28
N GLY A 96 1.13 12.69 -6.11
CA GLY A 96 0.43 13.94 -5.81
C GLY A 96 1.17 14.75 -4.76
N GLY A 97 1.00 16.06 -4.78
CA GLY A 97 1.66 17.00 -3.86
C GLY A 97 1.62 18.42 -4.39
N SER A 98 2.42 19.31 -3.80
CA SER A 98 2.57 20.67 -4.33
C SER A 98 3.09 20.63 -5.77
N GLY A 99 2.87 21.71 -6.54
CA GLY A 99 3.36 21.80 -7.91
C GLY A 99 4.88 21.59 -8.00
N GLU A 100 5.63 22.01 -6.98
CA GLU A 100 7.09 21.82 -6.91
C GLU A 100 7.48 20.35 -6.92
N PHE A 101 6.76 19.51 -6.17
CA PHE A 101 6.98 18.07 -6.20
C PHE A 101 6.79 17.58 -7.65
N ILE A 102 5.61 17.81 -8.23
CA ILE A 102 5.27 17.26 -9.55
C ILE A 102 6.27 17.69 -10.62
N GLU A 103 6.66 18.96 -10.63
CA GLU A 103 7.63 19.49 -11.59
C GLU A 103 9.03 18.90 -11.41
N LYS A 104 9.46 18.63 -10.17
CA LYS A 104 10.76 17.98 -9.91
C LYS A 104 10.81 16.57 -10.52
N ARG A 105 9.77 15.75 -10.35
CA ARG A 105 9.68 14.41 -10.97
C ARG A 105 9.79 14.47 -12.49
N LYS A 106 9.07 15.40 -13.13
CA LYS A 106 9.08 15.54 -14.59
C LYS A 106 10.50 15.82 -15.11
N ARG A 107 11.21 16.77 -14.50
CA ARG A 107 12.60 17.08 -14.87
C ARG A 107 13.53 15.87 -14.75
N GLU A 108 13.43 15.11 -13.66
CA GLU A 108 14.22 13.88 -13.47
C GLU A 108 13.92 12.81 -14.53
N ALA A 109 12.65 12.65 -14.92
CA ALA A 109 12.28 11.71 -15.98
C ALA A 109 12.85 12.11 -17.35
N GLU A 110 12.86 13.41 -17.66
CA GLU A 110 13.44 13.94 -18.90
C GLU A 110 14.96 13.76 -18.96
N VAL A 111 15.66 13.94 -17.83
CA VAL A 111 17.11 13.73 -17.74
C VAL A 111 17.49 12.27 -17.96
N ASN A 112 16.75 11.33 -17.35
CA ASN A 112 17.04 9.89 -17.45
C ASN A 112 16.65 9.26 -18.81
N SER A 113 15.97 10.00 -19.68
CA SER A 113 15.55 9.53 -21.01
C SER A 113 16.51 9.94 -22.14
N LYS A 114 17.59 10.65 -21.82
CA LYS A 114 18.66 11.07 -22.75
C LYS A 114 19.91 10.25 -22.55
#